data_AF-A0A699VYE5-F1
#
_entry.id   AF-A0A699VYE5-F1
#
_cell.length_a   1.000
_cell.length_b   1.000
_cell.length_c   1.000
_cell.angle_alpha   90.00
_cell.angle_beta   90.00
_cell.angle_gamma   90.00
#
_symmetry.space_group_name_H-M   'P 1'
#
loop_
_entity.id
_entity.type
_entity.pdbx_description
1 polymer ?
#
loop_
_entity_poly.entity_id
_entity_poly.type
_entity_poly.pdbx_seq_one_letter_code
_entity_poly.pdbx_strand_id
1 'polypeptide(L)' 'MRQRRWLELLKDYDTNIQYHPGKTNVVANALSRKSGMIVGIKVEEEIIRDMER' A
#
# COMPACT_ATOMS: atom_id res chain seq x y z
N MET A 1 -5.48 7.30 16.28
CA MET A 1 -4.09 7.19 16.80
C MET A 1 -3.01 6.93 15.74
N ARG A 2 -3.30 6.52 14.49
CA ARG A 2 -2.26 6.27 13.47
C ARG A 2 -1.54 7.54 12.98
N GLN A 3 -2.25 8.65 12.78
CA GLN A 3 -1.67 9.91 12.26
C GLN A 3 -0.52 10.46 13.11
N ARG A 4 -0.61 10.40 14.45
CA ARG A 4 0.46 10.89 15.34
C ARG A 4 1.77 10.11 15.16
N ARG A 5 1.69 8.78 15.05
CA ARG A 5 2.86 7.92 14.82
C ARG A 5 3.52 8.17 13.46
N TRP A 6 2.73 8.50 12.43
CA TRP A 6 3.28 8.88 11.12
C TRP A 6 4.03 10.20 11.16
N LEU A 7 3.53 11.19 11.91
CA LEU A 7 4.20 12.49 12.07
C LEU A 7 5.52 12.37 12.82
N GLU A 8 5.65 11.44 13.77
CA GLU A 8 6.93 11.17 14.45
C GLU A 8 7.95 10.57 13.49
N LEU A 9 7.57 9.56 12.71
CA LEU A 9 8.44 8.95 11.70
C LEU A 9 8.90 9.94 10.63
N LEU A 10 8.03 10.85 10.19
CA LEU A 10 8.35 11.85 9.17
C LEU A 10 9.37 12.89 9.63
N LYS A 11 9.55 13.10 10.95
CA LYS A 11 10.56 14.05 11.46
C LYS A 11 11.98 13.58 11.24
N ASP A 12 12.19 12.26 11.12
CA ASP A 12 13.51 11.67 10.94
C ASP A 12 13.97 11.70 9.48
N TYR A 13 13.08 12.07 8.56
CA TYR A 13 13.39 12.21 7.14
C TYR A 13 13.25 13.67 6.72
N ASP A 14 14.27 14.23 6.05
CA ASP A 14 14.18 15.56 5.44
C ASP A 14 13.30 15.52 4.17
N THR A 15 11.99 15.35 4.37
CA THR A 15 11.02 15.16 3.29
C THR A 15 9.97 16.27 3.32
N ASN A 16 9.87 17.01 2.21
CA ASN A 16 8.77 17.94 1.99
C ASN A 16 7.60 17.18 1.33
N ILE A 17 6.49 17.01 2.05
CA ILE A 17 5.30 16.33 1.52
C ILE A 17 4.57 17.27 0.56
N GLN A 18 4.87 17.16 -0.74
CA GLN A 18 4.15 17.89 -1.76
C GLN A 18 2.95 17.08 -2.28
N TYR A 19 1.77 17.37 -1.73
CA TYR A 19 0.53 16.77 -2.21
C TYR A 19 0.10 17.41 -3.52
N HIS A 20 0.04 16.59 -4.58
CA HIS A 20 -0.40 17.00 -5.90
C HIS A 20 -1.70 16.27 -6.25
N PRO A 21 -2.87 16.89 -6.02
CA PRO A 21 -4.15 16.27 -6.33
C PRO A 21 -4.29 16.04 -7.85
N GLY A 22 -4.57 14.80 -8.26
CA GLY A 22 -4.86 14.45 -9.65
C GLY A 22 -3.81 13.55 -10.32
N LYS A 23 -3.40 13.94 -11.54
CA LYS A 23 -2.63 13.14 -12.53
C LYS A 23 -1.24 12.67 -12.10
N THR A 24 -0.75 13.07 -10.93
CA THR A 24 0.53 12.63 -10.35
C THR A 24 0.40 11.35 -9.53
N ASN A 25 -0.83 10.98 -9.12
CA ASN A 25 -1.08 9.77 -8.35
C ASN A 25 -1.27 8.51 -9.22
N VAL A 26 -1.09 8.60 -10.55
CA VAL A 26 -1.32 7.43 -11.44
C VAL A 26 -0.33 6.32 -11.18
N VAL A 27 0.94 6.64 -10.93
CA VAL A 27 1.98 5.63 -10.66
C VAL A 27 1.69 4.92 -9.35
N ALA A 28 1.41 5.67 -8.28
CA ALA A 28 1.08 5.09 -6.98
C ALA A 28 -0.26 4.31 -7.02
N ASN A 29 -1.29 4.81 -7.71
CA ASN A 29 -2.54 4.06 -7.90
C ASN A 29 -2.32 2.79 -8.74
N ALA A 30 -1.51 2.83 -9.81
CA ALA A 30 -1.21 1.65 -10.62
C ALA A 30 -0.43 0.59 -9.82
N LEU A 31 0.58 1.02 -9.04
CA LEU A 31 1.35 0.14 -8.17
C LEU A 31 0.50 -0.44 -7.03
N SER A 32 -0.37 0.37 -6.42
CA SER A 32 -1.30 -0.10 -5.39
C SER A 32 -2.26 -1.15 -5.92
N ARG A 33 -2.82 -0.94 -7.12
CA ARG A 33 -3.69 -1.92 -7.79
C ARG A 33 -2.94 -3.22 -8.12
N LYS A 34 -1.70 -3.13 -8.61
CA LYS A 34 -0.87 -4.31 -8.88
C LYS A 34 -0.54 -5.08 -7.60
N SER A 35 -0.21 -4.39 -6.52
CA SER A 35 0.06 -5.01 -5.21
C SER A 35 -1.19 -5.69 -4.66
N GLY A 36 -2.35 -5.03 -4.72
CA GLY A 36 -3.63 -5.62 -4.32
C GLY A 36 -3.99 -6.87 -5.10
N MET A 37 -3.69 -6.92 -6.40
CA MET A 37 -3.84 -8.13 -7.23
C MET A 37 -2.93 -9.27 -6.77
N ILE A 38 -1.65 -8.98 -6.49
CA ILE A 38 -0.70 -9.99 -6.01
C ILE A 38 -1.12 -10.53 -4.62
N VAL A 39 -1.62 -9.66 -3.75
CA VAL A 39 -2.16 -10.07 -2.45
C VAL A 39 -3.39 -10.94 -2.63
N GLY A 40 -4.29 -10.59 -3.55
CA GLY A 40 -5.47 -11.40 -3.88
C GLY A 40 -5.09 -12.80 -4.34
N ILE A 41 -4.13 -12.94 -5.26
CA ILE A 41 -3.64 -14.24 -5.75
C ILE A 41 -3.08 -15.10 -4.61
N LYS A 42 -2.27 -14.51 -3.71
CA LYS A 42 -1.72 -15.25 -2.55
C LYS A 42 -2.80 -15.72 -1.57
N VAL A 43 -3.83 -14.90 -1.35
CA VAL A 43 -4.96 -15.27 -0.50
C VAL A 43 -5.75 -16.41 -1.14
N GLU A 44 -5.94 -16.38 -2.46
CA GLU A 44 -6.66 -17.42 -3.20
C GLU A 44 -5.89 -18.76 -3.21
N GLU A 45 -4.56 -18.72 -3.40
CA GLU A 45 -3.68 -19.89 -3.24
C GLU A 45 -3.73 -20.47 -1.82
N GLU A 46 -3.74 -19.62 -0.80
CA GLU A 46 -3.83 -20.06 0.60
C GLU A 46 -5.17 -20.74 0.90
N ILE A 47 -6.27 -20.18 0.39
CA ILE A 47 -7.62 -20.77 0.52
C ILE A 47 -7.69 -22.12 -0.20
N ILE A 48 -7.13 -22.25 -1.41
CA ILE A 48 -7.12 -23.50 -2.17
C ILE A 48 -6.37 -24.59 -1.39
N ARG A 49 -5.18 -24.28 -0.86
CA ARG A 49 -4.39 -25.24 -0.06
C ARG A 49 -5.10 -25.67 1.22
N ASP A 50 -5.87 -24.78 1.85
CA ASP A 50 -6.64 -25.10 3.06
C ASP A 50 -7.84 -26.01 2.75
N MET A 51 -8.41 -25.95 1.54
CA MET A 51 -9.48 -26.85 1.10
C MET A 51 -8.99 -28.23 0.63
N GLU A 52 -7.72 -28.34 0.23
CA GLU A 52 -7.10 -29.60 -0.20
C GLU A 52 -6.51 -30.43 0.96
N ARG A 53 -6.66 -29.95 2.20
CA ARG A 53 -6.20 -30.61 3.43
C ARG A 53 -7.28 -31.46 4.10
#